data_AF-A0A430Q0G0-F1
#
_entry.id   AF-A0A430Q0G0-F1
#
_cell.length_a   1.000
_cell.length_b   1.000
_cell.length_c   1.000
_cell.angle_alpha   90.00
_cell.angle_beta   90.00
_cell.angle_gamma   90.00
#
_symmetry.space_group_name_H-M   'P 1'
#
loop_
_entity.id
_entity.type
_entity.pdbx_description
1 polymer ?
#
loop_
_entity_poly.entity_id
_entity_poly.type
_entity_poly.pdbx_seq_one_letter_code
_entity_poly.pdbx_strand_id
1 'polypeptide(L)' 'PCDGVRCAANGRCQDGRCVCDPGYTGDGYNECREAEGVKLCGNVQCHQYATCDRGQCRCVTGYDGDGYSDCRPVTEG' A
#
# COMPACT_ATOMS: atom_id res chain seq x y z
N PRO A 1 -8.25 -2.27 -26.26
CA PRO A 1 -7.34 -3.10 -25.42
C PRO A 1 -8.06 -3.90 -24.34
N CYS A 2 -9.04 -3.30 -23.65
CA CYS A 2 -9.75 -3.93 -22.53
C CYS A 2 -11.12 -4.54 -22.89
N ASP A 3 -11.49 -4.56 -24.17
CA ASP A 3 -12.75 -5.14 -24.58
C ASP A 3 -12.74 -6.66 -24.35
N GLY A 4 -13.75 -7.17 -23.66
CA GLY A 4 -13.82 -8.57 -23.23
C GLY A 4 -12.90 -8.98 -22.07
N VAL A 5 -12.08 -8.08 -21.53
CA VAL A 5 -11.22 -8.39 -20.38
C VAL A 5 -12.04 -8.32 -19.09
N ARG A 6 -12.07 -9.42 -18.34
CA ARG A 6 -12.67 -9.49 -16.99
C ARG A 6 -11.57 -9.64 -15.96
N CYS A 7 -11.52 -8.72 -15.01
CA CYS A 7 -10.57 -8.72 -13.91
C CYS A 7 -11.22 -9.21 -12.62
N ALA A 8 -10.38 -9.55 -11.64
CA ALA A 8 -10.82 -9.89 -10.29
C ALA A 8 -11.55 -8.72 -9.62
N ALA A 9 -12.26 -9.00 -8.53
CA ALA A 9 -12.76 -7.95 -7.64
C ALA A 9 -11.58 -7.11 -7.13
N ASN A 10 -11.73 -5.78 -7.11
CA ASN A 10 -10.65 -4.81 -6.80
C ASN A 10 -9.48 -4.83 -7.81
N GLY A 11 -9.73 -5.26 -9.04
CA GLY A 11 -8.82 -5.15 -10.16
C GLY A 11 -9.44 -4.34 -11.30
N ARG A 12 -8.58 -3.68 -12.08
CA ARG A 12 -8.95 -2.93 -13.29
C ARG A 12 -8.13 -3.36 -14.49
N CYS A 13 -8.69 -3.19 -15.68
CA CYS A 13 -7.92 -3.38 -16.90
C CYS A 13 -7.10 -2.13 -17.22
N GLN A 14 -5.79 -2.33 -17.44
CA GLN A 14 -4.85 -1.32 -17.89
C GLN A 14 -4.06 -1.90 -19.07
N ASP A 15 -4.16 -1.26 -20.24
CA ASP A 15 -3.48 -1.69 -21.48
C ASP A 15 -3.74 -3.14 -21.89
N GLY A 16 -4.94 -3.67 -21.59
CA GLY A 16 -5.34 -5.05 -21.91
C GLY A 16 -4.91 -6.10 -20.88
N ARG A 17 -4.28 -5.67 -19.78
CA ARG A 17 -3.91 -6.54 -18.65
C ARG A 17 -4.69 -6.15 -17.40
N CYS A 18 -5.07 -7.13 -16.59
CA CYS A 18 -5.64 -6.84 -15.29
C CYS A 18 -4.54 -6.48 -14.27
N VAL A 19 -4.76 -5.41 -13.52
CA VAL A 19 -3.92 -4.93 -12.42
C VAL A 19 -4.78 -4.66 -11.20
N CYS A 20 -4.28 -4.91 -10.00
CA CYS A 20 -5.02 -4.61 -8.77
C CYS A 20 -5.12 -3.10 -8.52
N ASP A 21 -6.23 -2.68 -7.92
CA ASP A 21 -6.40 -1.31 -7.48
C ASP A 21 -5.45 -0.98 -6.31
N PRO A 22 -5.18 0.31 -6.06
CA PRO A 22 -4.31 0.72 -4.96
C PRO A 22 -4.77 0.14 -3.63
N GLY A 23 -3.83 -0.40 -2.85
CA GLY A 23 -4.10 -1.08 -1.59
C GLY A 23 -4.41 -2.58 -1.72
N TYR A 24 -4.52 -3.09 -2.95
CA TYR A 24 -4.71 -4.51 -3.24
C TYR A 24 -3.50 -5.10 -3.97
N THR A 25 -3.24 -6.39 -3.76
CA THR A 25 -2.19 -7.16 -4.40
C THR A 25 -2.72 -8.52 -4.87
N GLY A 26 -2.09 -9.09 -5.89
CA GLY A 26 -2.54 -10.33 -6.51
C GLY A 26 -2.21 -10.38 -7.99
N ASP A 27 -2.82 -11.32 -8.71
CA ASP A 27 -2.58 -11.52 -10.15
C ASP A 27 -3.42 -10.60 -11.05
N GLY A 28 -4.42 -9.90 -10.49
CA GLY A 28 -5.33 -9.01 -11.23
C GLY A 28 -6.49 -9.73 -11.93
N TYR A 29 -6.32 -10.99 -12.34
CA TYR A 29 -7.28 -11.74 -13.14
C TYR A 29 -8.23 -12.58 -12.28
N ASN A 30 -7.71 -13.24 -11.25
CA ASN A 30 -8.44 -14.13 -10.35
C ASN A 30 -8.51 -13.56 -8.93
N GLU A 31 -7.47 -12.88 -8.49
CA GLU A 31 -7.39 -12.35 -7.12
C GLU A 31 -6.74 -10.95 -7.09
N CYS A 32 -7.39 -10.06 -6.35
CA CYS A 32 -6.81 -8.87 -5.76
C CYS A 32 -7.28 -8.80 -4.30
N ARG A 33 -6.42 -9.27 -3.41
CA ARG A 33 -6.65 -9.24 -1.96
C ARG A 33 -6.05 -7.97 -1.38
N GLU A 34 -6.57 -7.51 -0.25
CA GLU A 34 -5.92 -6.42 0.48
C GLU A 34 -4.45 -6.77 0.67
N ALA A 35 -3.58 -5.82 0.38
CA ALA A 35 -2.15 -6.04 0.47
C ALA A 35 -1.77 -6.17 1.96
N GLU A 36 -1.85 -7.39 2.49
CA GLU A 36 -1.39 -7.77 3.82
C GLU A 36 0.04 -7.25 4.03
N GLY A 37 0.22 -6.33 4.98
CA GLY A 37 1.50 -5.66 5.26
C GLY A 37 1.62 -4.23 4.74
N VAL A 38 0.66 -3.73 3.96
CA VAL A 38 0.53 -2.29 3.72
C VAL A 38 -0.31 -1.73 4.86
N LYS A 39 0.34 -1.12 5.85
CA LYS A 39 -0.36 -0.29 6.84
C LYS A 39 -0.85 0.96 6.12
N LEU A 40 -2.00 0.79 5.46
CA LEU A 40 -2.69 1.84 4.74
C LEU A 40 -3.23 2.84 5.75
N CYS A 41 -2.85 4.09 5.57
CA CYS A 41 -3.46 5.24 6.24
C CYS A 41 -4.42 5.89 5.23
N GLY A 42 -5.60 5.29 5.07
CA GLY A 42 -6.47 5.58 3.92
C GLY A 42 -5.88 4.98 2.64
N ASN A 43 -5.60 5.81 1.63
CA ASN A 43 -4.96 5.37 0.37
C ASN A 43 -3.44 5.53 0.37
N VAL A 44 -2.85 5.85 1.53
CA VAL A 44 -1.40 6.12 1.65
C VAL A 44 -0.72 4.93 2.31
N GLN A 45 0.31 4.41 1.66
CA GLN A 45 1.22 3.43 2.24
C GLN A 45 2.23 4.15 3.15
N CYS A 46 2.19 3.84 4.44
CA CYS A 46 3.21 4.33 5.38
C CYS A 46 4.52 3.53 5.25
N HIS A 47 5.61 4.12 5.73
CA HIS A 47 6.89 3.42 5.86
C HIS A 47 6.73 2.19 6.77
N GLN A 48 7.54 1.15 6.57
CA GLN A 48 7.42 -0.12 7.32
C GLN A 48 7.55 0.04 8.85
N TYR A 49 8.29 1.05 9.30
CA TYR A 49 8.44 1.44 10.72
C TYR A 49 7.55 2.63 11.12
N ALA A 50 6.44 2.81 10.42
CA ALA A 50 5.44 3.81 10.74
C ALA A 50 4.08 3.17 11.04
N THR A 51 3.23 3.95 11.69
CA THR A 51 1.84 3.64 11.99
C THR A 51 0.95 4.78 11.49
N CYS A 52 -0.30 4.46 11.16
CA CYS A 52 -1.28 5.49 10.85
C CYS A 52 -1.84 6.07 12.17
N ASP A 53 -1.65 7.37 12.38
CA ASP A 53 -2.25 8.12 13.48
C ASP A 53 -3.07 9.28 12.91
N ARG A 54 -4.40 9.24 13.11
CA ARG A 54 -5.35 10.27 12.64
C ARG A 54 -5.18 10.67 11.16
N GLY A 55 -4.93 9.70 10.29
CA GLY A 55 -4.78 9.94 8.85
C GLY A 55 -3.40 10.38 8.40
N GLN A 56 -2.41 10.37 9.31
CA GLN A 56 -1.02 10.68 9.01
C GLN A 56 -0.11 9.51 9.38
N CYS A 57 0.86 9.22 8.52
CA CYS A 57 1.88 8.24 8.86
C CYS A 57 2.85 8.85 9.88
N ARG A 58 3.09 8.14 10.98
CA ARG A 58 4.03 8.54 12.04
C ARG A 58 4.98 7.40 12.34
N CYS A 59 6.26 7.69 12.48
CA CYS A 59 7.24 6.69 12.91
C CYS A 59 6.85 6.11 14.27
N VAL A 60 7.04 4.79 14.43
CA VAL A 60 6.82 4.13 15.72
C VAL A 60 7.87 4.58 16.73
N THR A 61 7.58 4.43 18.02
CA THR A 61 8.50 4.79 19.11
C THR A 61 9.91 4.21 18.88
N GLY A 62 10.94 5.04 19.06
CA GLY A 62 12.34 4.69 18.83
C GLY A 62 12.83 4.94 17.39
N TYR A 63 11.97 5.46 16.52
CA TYR A 63 12.32 5.89 15.16
C TYR A 63 11.94 7.35 14.94
N ASP A 64 12.71 8.04 14.11
CA ASP A 64 12.44 9.42 13.67
C ASP A 64 12.51 9.54 12.15
N GLY A 65 11.77 10.50 11.59
CA GLY A 65 11.62 10.67 10.13
C GLY A 65 10.24 11.20 9.73
N ASP A 66 9.89 11.03 8.46
CA ASP A 66 8.64 11.56 7.88
C ASP A 66 7.42 10.63 8.04
N GLY A 67 7.64 9.36 8.39
CA GLY A 67 6.57 8.36 8.51
C GLY A 67 6.10 7.75 7.18
N TYR A 68 6.36 8.39 6.04
CA TYR A 68 5.90 7.96 4.72
C TYR A 68 6.96 7.17 3.96
N SER A 69 8.17 7.71 3.91
CA SER A 69 9.30 7.19 3.14
C SER A 69 10.54 6.93 3.99
N ASP A 70 10.62 7.56 5.16
CA ASP A 70 11.78 7.52 6.04
C ASP A 70 11.34 7.41 7.49
N CYS A 71 11.78 6.34 8.15
CA CYS A 71 11.85 6.24 9.60
C CYS A 71 13.14 5.51 9.94
N ARG A 72 14.03 6.18 10.69
CA ARG A 72 15.34 5.66 11.07
C ARG A 72 15.42 5.49 12.59
N PRO A 73 16.13 4.47 13.09
CA PRO A 73 16.33 4.31 14.53
C PRO A 73 16.95 5.58 15.11
N VAL A 74 16.37 6.08 16.20
CA VAL A 74 17.00 7.15 16.97
C VAL A 74 18.20 6.55 17.68
N THR A 75 19.40 6.88 17.22
CA THR A 75 20.62 6.58 17.96
C THR A 75 20.74 7.56 19.11
N GLU A 76 20.53 7.09 20.34
CA GLU A 76 20.96 7.84 21.52
C GLU A 76 22.50 7.91 21.50
N GLY A 77 23.04 9.13 21.44
CA GLY A 77 24.48 9.40 21.50
C GLY A 77 24.98 9.52 22.92
#